data_AF-A0A9E5TZF6-F1
#
_entry.id   AF-A0A9E5TZF6-F1
#
_cell.length_a   1.000
_cell.length_b   1.000
_cell.length_c   1.000
_cell.angle_alpha   90.00
_cell.angle_beta   90.00
_cell.angle_gamma   90.00
#
_symmetry.space_group_name_H-M   'P 1'
#
loop_
_entity.id
_entity.type
_entity.pdbx_description
1 polymer ?
#
loop_
_entity_poly.entity_id
_entity_poly.type
_entity_poly.pdbx_seq_one_letter_code
_entity_poly.pdbx_strand_id
1 'polypeptide(L)'
;LRLPVDEEGVVVTARAFLPNGSASRPRSARFAKTSLRPATTIDAERLSGGMRYAYYEVEVSSVDELAGHQPAREGIAQAVSLQGFERDERFGLVLDGYIRAPADGVYTFYLTSDDGSKLTIGEETVVDHDGYHGASTKQGMIALQAGYHPITVRFFQGGGGRGLRLAVARGDRGKREEASGWLFHRR
;
A
#
# COMPACT_ATOMS: atom_id res chain seq x y z
N LEU A 1 5.97 28.15 13.83
CA LEU A 1 6.56 26.98 14.51
C LEU A 1 7.52 26.30 13.53
N ARG A 2 8.82 26.24 13.82
CA ARG A 2 9.76 25.37 13.07
C ARG A 2 10.05 24.18 13.98
N LEU A 3 9.76 22.99 13.52
CA LEU A 3 10.03 21.76 14.26
C LEU A 3 11.37 21.19 13.79
N PRO A 4 12.29 20.84 14.69
CA PRO A 4 13.49 20.11 14.32
C PRO A 4 13.08 18.67 13.98
N VAL A 5 12.95 18.38 12.69
CA VAL A 5 12.65 17.03 12.20
C VAL A 5 13.94 16.45 11.63
N ASP A 6 14.50 15.47 12.33
CA ASP A 6 15.64 14.67 11.90
C ASP A 6 15.19 13.23 11.54
N GLU A 7 16.13 12.32 11.33
CA GLU A 7 15.85 10.94 10.96
C GLU A 7 15.26 10.11 12.11
N GLU A 8 15.58 10.46 13.37
CA GLU A 8 14.94 9.87 14.55
C GLU A 8 13.46 10.29 14.61
N GLY A 9 13.16 11.51 14.18
CA GLY A 9 11.81 11.99 14.00
C GLY A 9 11.18 12.50 15.28
N VAL A 10 10.21 13.40 15.11
CA VAL A 10 9.54 14.12 16.17
C VAL A 10 8.07 13.70 16.25
N VAL A 11 7.57 13.46 17.47
CA VAL A 11 6.14 13.29 17.71
C VAL A 11 5.51 14.65 17.94
N VAL A 12 4.63 15.06 17.02
CA VAL A 12 3.82 16.27 17.17
C VAL A 12 2.48 15.86 17.73
N THR A 13 2.12 16.45 18.86
CA THR A 13 0.79 16.28 19.46
C THR A 13 0.02 17.59 19.38
N ALA A 14 -1.19 17.55 18.84
CA ALA A 14 -2.06 18.71 18.69
C ALA A 14 -3.48 18.40 19.19
N ARG A 15 -4.19 19.42 19.65
CA ARG A 15 -5.63 19.37 19.95
C ARG A 15 -6.29 20.69 19.57
N ALA A 16 -7.56 20.65 19.22
CA ALA A 16 -8.33 21.85 18.91
C ALA A 16 -8.97 22.43 20.18
N PHE A 17 -9.12 23.75 20.22
CA PHE A 17 -9.88 24.47 21.25
C PHE A 17 -11.03 25.23 20.57
N LEU A 18 -12.23 25.10 21.11
CA LEU A 18 -13.42 25.81 20.64
C LEU A 18 -13.57 27.16 21.37
N PRO A 19 -14.31 28.15 20.81
CA PRO A 19 -14.53 29.45 21.45
C PRO A 19 -15.14 29.38 22.86
N ASN A 20 -15.85 28.30 23.18
CA ASN A 20 -16.44 28.05 24.50
C ASN A 20 -15.43 27.44 25.51
N GLY A 21 -14.15 27.36 25.18
CA GLY A 21 -13.09 26.84 26.04
C GLY A 21 -12.96 25.31 26.08
N SER A 22 -13.85 24.57 25.43
CA SER A 22 -13.73 23.10 25.33
C SER A 22 -12.59 22.69 24.39
N ALA A 23 -11.99 21.52 24.64
CA ALA A 23 -10.86 20.99 23.88
C ALA A 23 -11.14 19.59 23.33
N SER A 24 -10.64 19.31 22.13
CA SER A 24 -10.69 17.96 21.55
C SER A 24 -9.75 17.00 22.30
N ARG A 25 -9.96 15.69 22.09
CA ARG A 25 -8.89 14.72 22.38
C ARG A 25 -7.63 15.08 21.59
N PRO A 26 -6.43 14.92 22.16
CA PRO A 26 -5.20 15.12 21.41
C PRO A 26 -5.06 14.08 20.30
N ARG A 27 -4.40 14.49 19.22
CA ARG A 27 -3.96 13.66 18.11
C ARG A 27 -2.45 13.80 18.01
N SER A 28 -1.77 12.68 17.85
CA SER A 28 -0.32 12.63 17.70
C SER A 28 0.04 12.07 16.34
N ALA A 29 1.08 12.61 15.73
CA ALA A 29 1.69 12.08 14.51
C ALA A 29 3.21 12.18 14.63
N ARG A 30 3.93 11.15 14.18
CA ARG A 30 5.38 11.17 14.09
C ARG A 30 5.79 11.66 12.71
N PHE A 31 6.74 12.59 12.66
CA PHE A 31 7.34 13.11 11.45
C PHE A 31 8.83 12.81 11.50
N ALA A 32 9.40 12.24 10.44
CA ALA A 32 10.83 12.01 10.32
C ALA A 32 11.31 12.57 8.98
N LYS A 33 12.54 13.08 8.96
CA LYS A 33 13.21 13.40 7.72
C LYS A 33 13.52 12.08 7.03
N THR A 34 13.11 11.96 5.78
CA THR A 34 13.32 10.76 4.98
C THR A 34 14.03 11.11 3.67
N SER A 35 14.75 10.14 3.12
CA SER A 35 15.45 10.26 1.85
C SER A 35 14.58 9.71 0.73
N LEU A 36 14.60 10.38 -0.43
CA LEU A 36 13.91 9.89 -1.62
C LEU A 36 14.53 8.55 -2.03
N ARG A 37 13.71 7.51 -2.12
CA ARG A 37 14.13 6.21 -2.67
C ARG A 37 14.38 6.35 -4.17
N PRO A 38 15.51 5.86 -4.67
CA PRO A 38 15.83 5.96 -6.09
C PRO A 38 14.89 5.09 -6.93
N ALA A 39 14.50 5.61 -8.09
CA ALA A 39 13.74 4.82 -9.05
C ALA A 39 14.62 3.72 -9.66
N THR A 40 14.00 2.60 -9.99
CA THR A 40 14.65 1.53 -10.76
C THR A 40 14.82 1.97 -12.21
N THR A 41 16.04 1.80 -12.73
CA THR A 41 16.31 1.95 -14.16
C THR A 41 15.61 0.82 -14.91
N ILE A 42 14.52 1.15 -15.60
CA ILE A 42 13.77 0.23 -16.45
C ILE A 42 13.33 0.94 -17.72
N ASP A 43 13.42 0.22 -18.83
CA ASP A 43 12.91 0.69 -20.11
C ASP A 43 11.37 0.69 -20.09
N ALA A 44 10.79 1.88 -20.23
CA ALA A 44 9.35 2.08 -20.22
C ALA A 44 8.65 1.35 -21.39
N GLU A 45 9.34 1.12 -22.50
CA GLU A 45 8.77 0.37 -23.64
C GLU A 45 8.52 -1.10 -23.31
N ARG A 46 9.22 -1.62 -22.30
CA ARG A 46 9.06 -2.99 -21.79
C ARG A 46 8.00 -3.10 -20.69
N LEU A 47 7.28 -2.02 -20.42
CA LEU A 47 6.20 -2.00 -19.44
C LEU A 47 4.82 -1.94 -20.11
N SER A 48 3.86 -2.57 -19.45
CA SER A 48 2.44 -2.53 -19.78
C SER A 48 1.63 -2.26 -18.51
N GLY A 49 0.44 -1.67 -18.65
CA GLY A 49 -0.42 -1.38 -17.51
C GLY A 49 -0.88 -2.64 -16.76
N GLY A 50 -1.12 -2.50 -15.46
CA GLY A 50 -1.53 -3.58 -14.57
C GLY A 50 -0.36 -4.30 -13.89
N MET A 51 -0.65 -5.29 -13.06
CA MET A 51 0.31 -6.05 -12.26
C MET A 51 0.25 -7.54 -12.61
N ARG A 52 1.35 -8.27 -12.47
CA ARG A 52 1.28 -9.73 -12.43
C ARG A 52 0.60 -10.14 -11.13
N TYR A 53 -0.25 -11.16 -11.18
CA TYR A 53 -0.79 -11.77 -9.98
C TYR A 53 -0.44 -13.26 -9.93
N ALA A 54 -0.28 -13.75 -8.70
CA ALA A 54 -0.30 -15.15 -8.33
C ALA A 54 -1.43 -15.35 -7.31
N TYR A 55 -2.37 -16.25 -7.62
CA TYR A 55 -3.56 -16.55 -6.82
C TYR A 55 -3.42 -17.93 -6.19
N TYR A 56 -3.75 -18.02 -4.91
CA TYR A 56 -3.53 -19.19 -4.07
C TYR A 56 -4.86 -19.64 -3.48
N GLU A 57 -5.13 -20.94 -3.47
CA GLU A 57 -6.26 -21.53 -2.74
C GLU A 57 -5.75 -22.16 -1.45
N VAL A 58 -5.65 -21.36 -0.40
CA VAL A 58 -4.92 -21.68 0.83
C VAL A 58 -5.64 -21.12 2.04
N GLU A 59 -5.47 -21.77 3.18
CA GLU A 59 -5.87 -21.27 4.48
C GLU A 59 -4.61 -20.88 5.24
N VAL A 60 -4.42 -19.57 5.44
CA VAL A 60 -3.24 -18.97 6.07
C VAL A 60 -3.69 -17.91 7.07
N SER A 61 -2.82 -17.54 8.01
CA SER A 61 -3.09 -16.49 9.00
C SER A 61 -2.27 -15.22 8.81
N SER A 62 -1.28 -15.28 7.91
CA SER A 62 -0.39 -14.20 7.52
C SER A 62 -0.11 -14.25 6.02
N VAL A 63 0.06 -13.09 5.40
CA VAL A 63 0.49 -13.01 4.00
C VAL A 63 1.89 -13.59 3.74
N ASP A 64 2.73 -13.71 4.77
CA ASP A 64 4.09 -14.24 4.63
C ASP A 64 4.07 -15.77 4.43
N GLU A 65 3.00 -16.45 4.87
CA GLU A 65 2.81 -17.90 4.67
C GLU A 65 2.61 -18.26 3.18
N LEU A 66 2.12 -17.32 2.35
CA LEU A 66 1.88 -17.56 0.91
C LEU A 66 3.12 -18.05 0.15
N ALA A 67 4.32 -17.66 0.60
CA ALA A 67 5.59 -18.10 0.00
C ALA A 67 5.83 -19.61 0.11
N GLY A 68 5.16 -20.29 1.05
CA GLY A 68 5.23 -21.74 1.22
C GLY A 68 4.30 -22.54 0.30
N HIS A 69 3.47 -21.87 -0.51
CA HIS A 69 2.45 -22.51 -1.33
C HIS A 69 2.68 -22.28 -2.83
N GLN A 70 2.13 -23.18 -3.66
CA GLN A 70 2.12 -23.02 -5.11
C GLN A 70 0.87 -22.24 -5.54
N PRO A 71 0.99 -21.30 -6.49
CA PRO A 71 -0.17 -20.60 -7.02
C PRO A 71 -1.04 -21.56 -7.83
N ALA A 72 -2.35 -21.48 -7.61
CA ALA A 72 -3.35 -22.19 -8.41
C ALA A 72 -3.55 -21.53 -9.78
N ARG A 73 -3.32 -20.21 -9.87
CA ARG A 73 -3.47 -19.44 -11.10
C ARG A 73 -2.56 -18.22 -11.08
N GLU A 74 -2.04 -17.86 -12.25
CA GLU A 74 -1.28 -16.63 -12.46
C GLU A 74 -1.90 -15.83 -13.62
N GLY A 75 -1.53 -14.55 -13.75
CA GLY A 75 -2.00 -13.70 -14.84
C GLY A 75 -1.71 -12.22 -14.63
N ILE A 76 -2.48 -11.37 -15.32
CA ILE A 76 -2.37 -9.91 -15.22
C ILE A 76 -3.67 -9.33 -14.63
N ALA A 77 -3.52 -8.52 -13.58
CA ALA A 77 -4.60 -7.76 -12.96
C ALA A 77 -4.47 -6.27 -13.33
N GLN A 78 -5.57 -5.64 -13.74
CA GLN A 78 -5.56 -4.22 -14.12
C GLN A 78 -5.57 -3.27 -12.91
N ALA A 79 -5.85 -3.80 -11.72
CA ALA A 79 -5.88 -3.06 -10.46
C ALA A 79 -5.61 -4.00 -9.28
N VAL A 80 -5.19 -3.43 -8.15
CA VAL A 80 -5.18 -4.13 -6.86
C VAL A 80 -6.63 -4.21 -6.36
N SER A 81 -7.33 -5.27 -6.74
CA SER A 81 -8.72 -5.52 -6.38
C SER A 81 -9.06 -7.02 -6.44
N LEU A 82 -10.25 -7.39 -5.97
CA LEU A 82 -10.75 -8.77 -6.04
C LEU A 82 -11.56 -9.07 -7.32
N GLN A 83 -11.53 -8.19 -8.32
CA GLN A 83 -12.23 -8.41 -9.58
C GLN A 83 -11.65 -9.63 -10.33
N GLY A 84 -12.51 -10.59 -10.70
CA GLY A 84 -12.10 -11.81 -11.40
C GLY A 84 -11.58 -12.93 -10.47
N PHE A 85 -11.76 -12.78 -9.16
CA PHE A 85 -11.53 -13.83 -8.16
C PHE A 85 -12.87 -14.15 -7.50
N GLU A 86 -13.47 -15.31 -7.80
CA GLU A 86 -14.86 -15.60 -7.42
C GLU A 86 -14.98 -16.19 -6.00
N ARG A 87 -13.91 -16.79 -5.48
CA ARG A 87 -13.91 -17.39 -4.15
C ARG A 87 -14.08 -16.34 -3.06
N ASP A 88 -14.88 -16.68 -2.06
CA ASP A 88 -15.17 -15.74 -0.97
C ASP A 88 -14.17 -15.84 0.19
N GLU A 89 -13.57 -17.00 0.41
CA GLU A 89 -12.68 -17.26 1.55
C GLU A 89 -11.64 -18.35 1.27
N ARG A 90 -10.63 -18.43 2.14
CA ARG A 90 -9.49 -19.35 2.03
C ARG A 90 -8.77 -19.20 0.70
N PHE A 91 -8.32 -17.98 0.43
CA PHE A 91 -7.47 -17.70 -0.72
C PHE A 91 -6.44 -16.61 -0.42
N GLY A 92 -5.38 -16.60 -1.24
CA GLY A 92 -4.32 -15.60 -1.21
C GLY A 92 -4.11 -14.96 -2.58
N LEU A 93 -3.56 -13.75 -2.57
CA LEU A 93 -3.19 -13.02 -3.77
C LEU A 93 -1.86 -12.31 -3.54
N VAL A 94 -0.91 -12.53 -4.44
CA VAL A 94 0.32 -11.75 -4.54
C VAL A 94 0.25 -10.99 -5.85
N LEU A 95 0.32 -9.66 -5.80
CA LEU A 95 0.41 -8.81 -6.97
C LEU A 95 1.80 -8.17 -7.01
N ASP A 96 2.52 -8.36 -8.11
CA ASP A 96 3.86 -7.85 -8.32
C ASP A 96 3.98 -7.00 -9.58
N GLY A 97 4.73 -5.92 -9.49
CA GLY A 97 4.98 -5.04 -10.61
C GLY A 97 5.80 -3.81 -10.25
N TYR A 98 5.46 -2.71 -10.89
CA TYR A 98 6.07 -1.40 -10.71
C TYR A 98 4.98 -0.35 -10.53
N ILE A 99 5.26 0.62 -9.67
CA ILE A 99 4.48 1.85 -9.58
C ILE A 99 5.29 3.01 -10.15
N ARG A 100 4.65 3.85 -10.97
CA ARG A 100 5.28 5.05 -11.52
C ARG A 100 5.01 6.26 -10.63
N ALA A 101 6.05 6.77 -9.97
CA ALA A 101 6.03 8.10 -9.36
C ALA A 101 6.26 9.16 -10.46
N PRO A 102 5.31 10.05 -10.76
CA PRO A 102 5.46 11.03 -11.85
C PRO A 102 6.48 12.13 -11.54
N ALA A 103 6.82 12.34 -10.27
CA ALA A 103 7.77 13.35 -9.81
C ALA A 103 8.31 12.99 -8.43
N ASP A 104 9.40 13.62 -8.02
CA ASP A 104 9.91 13.48 -6.65
C ASP A 104 8.84 13.92 -5.63
N GLY A 105 8.76 13.21 -4.51
CA GLY A 105 7.93 13.62 -3.38
C GLY A 105 7.58 12.50 -2.41
N VAL A 106 6.79 12.86 -1.41
CA VAL A 106 6.19 11.92 -0.45
C VAL A 106 4.85 11.45 -0.99
N TYR A 107 4.68 10.14 -1.03
CA TYR A 107 3.47 9.47 -1.46
C TYR A 107 2.82 8.79 -0.25
N THR A 108 1.51 8.94 -0.12
CA THR A 108 0.70 8.22 0.86
C THR A 108 -0.09 7.13 0.14
N PHE A 109 0.07 5.90 0.59
CA PHE A 109 -0.66 4.74 0.12
C PHE A 109 -1.75 4.39 1.11
N TYR A 110 -2.90 3.97 0.59
CA TYR A 110 -4.06 3.55 1.37
C TYR A 110 -4.46 2.14 0.92
N LEU A 111 -4.17 1.16 1.76
CA LEU A 111 -4.48 -0.25 1.51
C LEU A 111 -5.70 -0.65 2.33
N THR A 112 -6.75 -1.04 1.64
CA THR A 112 -8.00 -1.52 2.25
C THR A 112 -8.08 -3.03 2.09
N SER A 113 -8.29 -3.76 3.18
CA SER A 113 -8.49 -5.22 3.17
C SER A 113 -9.48 -5.66 4.25
N ASP A 114 -10.17 -6.80 4.03
CA ASP A 114 -11.01 -7.44 5.06
C ASP A 114 -10.16 -8.24 6.03
N ASP A 115 -9.34 -9.19 5.55
CA ASP A 115 -8.27 -9.83 6.31
C ASP A 115 -6.89 -9.24 5.94
N GLY A 116 -5.82 -10.02 6.09
CA GLY A 116 -4.45 -9.54 6.08
C GLY A 116 -3.98 -9.06 4.72
N SER A 117 -3.29 -7.91 4.71
CA SER A 117 -2.58 -7.41 3.54
C SER A 117 -1.28 -6.69 3.88
N LYS A 118 -0.31 -6.70 2.96
CA LYS A 118 0.97 -6.00 3.10
C LYS A 118 1.36 -5.37 1.78
N LEU A 119 1.76 -4.10 1.81
CA LEU A 119 2.31 -3.36 0.68
C LEU A 119 3.79 -3.11 0.91
N THR A 120 4.60 -3.55 -0.04
CA THR A 120 6.04 -3.29 -0.10
C THR A 120 6.36 -2.46 -1.35
N ILE A 121 7.22 -1.45 -1.22
CA ILE A 121 7.76 -0.69 -2.35
C ILE A 121 9.28 -0.74 -2.28
N GLY A 122 9.91 -1.30 -3.30
CA GLY A 122 11.32 -1.71 -3.23
C GLY A 122 11.50 -2.75 -2.13
N GLU A 123 12.34 -2.44 -1.14
CA GLU A 123 12.61 -3.28 0.04
C GLU A 123 11.81 -2.84 1.28
N GLU A 124 11.06 -1.73 1.19
CA GLU A 124 10.41 -1.10 2.33
C GLU A 124 8.94 -1.53 2.45
N THR A 125 8.55 -2.08 3.61
CA THR A 125 7.14 -2.30 3.94
C THR A 125 6.48 -0.97 4.26
N VAL A 126 5.67 -0.48 3.33
CA VAL A 126 4.98 0.81 3.43
C VAL A 126 3.70 0.68 4.24
N VAL A 127 2.95 -0.40 4.03
CA VAL A 127 1.75 -0.72 4.82
C VAL A 127 1.83 -2.17 5.26
N ASP A 128 1.79 -2.38 6.56
CA ASP A 128 1.60 -3.69 7.17
C ASP A 128 0.20 -3.75 7.79
N HIS A 129 -0.73 -4.43 7.15
CA HIS A 129 -2.11 -4.61 7.58
C HIS A 129 -2.42 -6.11 7.67
N ASP A 130 -1.46 -6.90 8.15
CA ASP A 130 -1.55 -8.36 8.16
C ASP A 130 -2.38 -8.90 9.34
N GLY A 131 -2.81 -10.15 9.22
CA GLY A 131 -3.63 -10.86 10.21
C GLY A 131 -5.14 -10.74 9.98
N TYR A 132 -5.92 -11.47 10.78
CA TYR A 132 -7.39 -11.48 10.69
C TYR A 132 -7.99 -10.17 11.20
N HIS A 133 -8.89 -9.58 10.41
CA HIS A 133 -9.68 -8.43 10.82
C HIS A 133 -10.94 -8.32 9.94
N GLY A 134 -11.65 -7.20 10.02
CA GLY A 134 -12.70 -6.88 9.05
C GLY A 134 -12.28 -5.71 8.16
N ALA A 135 -13.09 -5.39 7.15
CA ALA A 135 -12.82 -4.39 6.14
C ALA A 135 -12.44 -3.05 6.74
N SER A 136 -11.16 -2.71 6.61
CA SER A 136 -10.64 -1.42 7.07
C SER A 136 -9.47 -0.95 6.21
N THR A 137 -9.14 0.33 6.30
CA THR A 137 -8.04 0.95 5.54
C THR A 137 -6.89 1.29 6.47
N LYS A 138 -5.68 0.88 6.10
CA LYS A 138 -4.43 1.38 6.71
C LYS A 138 -3.65 2.18 5.68
N GLN A 139 -2.87 3.13 6.15
CA GLN A 139 -2.07 4.00 5.30
C GLN A 139 -0.59 3.96 5.69
N GLY A 140 0.25 4.29 4.71
CA GLY A 140 1.70 4.36 4.85
C GLY A 140 2.27 5.43 3.93
N MET A 141 3.40 6.03 4.32
CA MET A 141 4.05 7.08 3.54
C MET A 141 5.45 6.64 3.14
N ILE A 142 5.86 6.97 1.92
CA ILE A 142 7.22 6.74 1.42
C ILE A 142 7.64 7.90 0.51
N ALA A 143 8.92 8.29 0.59
CA ALA A 143 9.50 9.31 -0.28
C ALA A 143 10.13 8.64 -1.51
N LEU A 144 9.70 9.03 -2.71
CA LEU A 144 10.11 8.41 -3.96
C LEU A 144 10.67 9.46 -4.92
N GLN A 145 11.80 9.16 -5.57
CA GLN A 145 12.21 9.87 -6.78
C GLN A 145 11.25 9.59 -7.93
N ALA A 146 11.17 10.50 -8.90
CA ALA A 146 10.45 10.31 -10.14
C ALA A 146 10.93 9.05 -10.87
N GLY A 147 10.01 8.23 -11.37
CA GLY A 147 10.30 7.00 -12.10
C GLY A 147 9.55 5.80 -11.56
N TYR A 148 10.03 4.60 -11.92
CA TYR A 148 9.38 3.34 -11.57
C TYR A 148 9.99 2.72 -10.33
N HIS A 149 9.15 2.21 -9.44
CA HIS A 149 9.54 1.56 -8.20
C HIS A 149 8.90 0.18 -8.14
N PRO A 150 9.65 -0.89 -7.79
CA PRO A 150 9.06 -2.20 -7.56
C PRO A 150 7.96 -2.09 -6.51
N ILE A 151 6.81 -2.71 -6.74
CA ILE A 151 5.70 -2.72 -5.81
C ILE A 151 5.14 -4.14 -5.72
N THR A 152 4.92 -4.58 -4.49
CA THR A 152 4.30 -5.86 -4.18
C THR A 152 3.15 -5.63 -3.21
N VAL A 153 1.97 -6.16 -3.53
CA VAL A 153 0.85 -6.28 -2.60
C VAL A 153 0.60 -7.74 -2.35
N ARG A 154 0.70 -8.17 -1.09
CA ARG A 154 0.26 -9.49 -0.65
C ARG A 154 -1.05 -9.35 0.12
N PHE A 155 -1.94 -10.30 -0.05
CA PHE A 155 -3.26 -10.33 0.58
C PHE A 155 -3.66 -11.77 0.83
N PHE A 156 -4.37 -12.02 1.94
CA PHE A 156 -5.14 -13.24 2.11
C PHE A 156 -6.54 -12.92 2.60
N GLN A 157 -7.47 -13.81 2.28
CA GLN A 157 -8.82 -13.82 2.80
C GLN A 157 -9.05 -15.16 3.49
N GLY A 158 -9.23 -15.13 4.81
CA GLY A 158 -9.46 -16.30 5.63
C GLY A 158 -10.94 -16.60 5.82
N GLY A 159 -11.78 -15.60 6.09
CA GLY A 159 -13.23 -15.78 6.25
C GLY A 159 -14.03 -14.48 6.42
N GLY A 160 -15.36 -14.55 6.33
CA GLY A 160 -16.22 -13.37 6.48
C GLY A 160 -16.44 -12.58 5.19
N GLY A 161 -16.44 -11.24 5.26
CA GLY A 161 -16.59 -10.37 4.10
C GLY A 161 -15.30 -10.31 3.29
N ARG A 162 -15.26 -9.72 2.09
CA ARG A 162 -13.99 -9.58 1.36
C ARG A 162 -13.84 -8.22 0.72
N GLY A 163 -12.61 -7.71 0.73
CA GLY A 163 -12.26 -6.46 0.10
C GLY A 163 -10.76 -6.37 -0.09
N LEU A 164 -10.34 -5.81 -1.23
CA LEU A 164 -8.97 -5.39 -1.48
C LEU A 164 -9.02 -4.16 -2.38
N ARG A 165 -8.30 -3.10 -2.01
CA ARG A 165 -8.17 -1.88 -2.80
C ARG A 165 -6.91 -1.12 -2.44
N LEU A 166 -6.20 -0.61 -3.44
CA LEU A 166 -5.06 0.30 -3.27
C LEU A 166 -5.35 1.67 -3.88
N ALA A 167 -5.21 2.70 -3.07
CA ALA A 167 -5.24 4.09 -3.50
C ALA A 167 -3.94 4.82 -3.13
N VAL A 168 -3.64 5.90 -3.84
CA VAL A 168 -2.44 6.72 -3.65
C VAL A 168 -2.80 8.21 -3.63
N ALA A 169 -2.06 8.99 -2.84
CA ALA A 169 -2.06 10.45 -2.86
C ALA A 169 -0.61 10.96 -2.86
N ARG A 170 -0.35 12.06 -3.56
CA ARG A 170 0.97 12.72 -3.58
C ARG A 170 0.93 13.98 -2.73
N GLY A 171 1.80 14.06 -1.72
CA GLY A 171 1.86 15.18 -0.78
C GLY A 171 0.71 15.19 0.24
N ASP A 172 0.78 16.11 1.20
CA ASP A 172 -0.15 16.27 2.32
C ASP A 172 -1.57 16.69 1.90
N ARG A 173 -1.71 17.38 0.76
CA ARG A 173 -2.99 17.81 0.17
C ARG A 173 -3.30 17.12 -1.15
N GLY A 174 -2.60 16.03 -1.46
CA GLY A 174 -2.84 15.27 -2.68
C GLY A 174 -4.27 14.72 -2.71
N LYS A 175 -4.90 14.76 -3.88
CA LYS A 175 -6.15 14.03 -4.10
C LYS A 175 -5.85 12.53 -3.99
N ARG A 176 -6.66 11.80 -3.20
CA ARG A 176 -6.63 10.35 -3.16
C ARG A 176 -7.25 9.79 -4.44
N GLU A 177 -6.52 8.93 -5.12
CA GLU A 177 -6.92 8.32 -6.39
C GLU A 177 -6.65 6.81 -6.36
N GLU A 178 -7.42 6.04 -7.13
CA GLU A 178 -7.15 4.61 -7.31
C GLU A 178 -5.78 4.41 -7.97
N ALA A 179 -5.02 3.44 -7.50
CA ALA A 179 -3.64 3.24 -7.97
C ALA A 179 -3.58 2.60 -9.37
N SER A 180 -4.67 2.10 -9.96
CA SER A 180 -4.66 1.34 -11.23
C SER A 180 -3.92 2.04 -12.38
N GLY A 181 -4.09 3.35 -12.54
CA GLY A 181 -3.39 4.15 -13.57
C GLY A 181 -1.89 4.35 -13.33
N TRP A 182 -1.38 3.89 -12.19
CA TRP A 182 0.01 4.05 -11.76
C TRP A 182 0.80 2.75 -11.83
N LEU A 183 0.12 1.62 -12.08
CA LEU A 183 0.66 0.27 -11.93
C LEU A 183 1.04 -0.33 -13.28
N PHE A 184 2.20 -0.97 -13.29
CA PHE A 184 2.82 -1.53 -14.49
C PHE A 184 3.44 -2.90 -14.19
N HIS A 185 3.49 -3.75 -15.20
CA HIS A 185 4.24 -5.00 -15.17
C HIS A 185 5.20 -5.03 -16.35
N ARG A 186 6.26 -5.83 -16.20
CA ARG A 186 7.17 -6.11 -17.32
C ARG A 186 6.47 -7.04 -18.31
N ARG A 187 6.50 -6.66 -19.58
CA ARG A 187 6.07 -7.51 -20.72
C ARG A 187 6.85 -8.81 -20.77
#